data_AF-A0A5D2PSQ8-F1
#
_entry.id   AF-A0A5D2PSQ8-F1
#
_cell.length_a   1.000
_cell.length_b   1.000
_cell.length_c   1.000
_cell.angle_alpha   90.00
_cell.angle_beta   90.00
_cell.angle_gamma   90.00
#
_symmetry.space_group_name_H-M   'P 1'
#
loop_
_entity.id
_entity.type
_entity.pdbx_description
1 polymer ?
#
loop_
_entity_poly.entity_id
_entity_poly.type
_entity_poly.pdbx_seq_one_letter_code
_entity_poly.pdbx_strand_id
1 'polypeptide(L)'
;MQRSLSSTFPIENQNNLVTMRTLKNHLDRTKSLLFVKCIADFHLLLFLAMSRGLGSDVLALAACVSTKTAVPEGYQFLIESMANTS
;
A
#
# COMPACT_ATOMS: atom_id res chain seq x y z
N MET A 1 -3.07 26.36 -1.99
CA MET A 1 -4.21 25.46 -2.22
C MET A 1 -3.84 24.08 -1.70
N GLN A 2 -4.47 23.60 -0.62
CA GLN A 2 -4.32 22.20 -0.20
C GLN A 2 -5.05 21.35 -1.23
N ARG A 3 -4.29 20.64 -2.07
CA ARG A 3 -4.85 19.60 -2.92
C ARG A 3 -5.22 18.46 -1.96
N SER A 4 -6.50 18.17 -1.77
CA SER A 4 -6.91 16.97 -1.03
C SER A 4 -6.19 15.79 -1.65
N LEU A 5 -5.44 15.05 -0.84
CA LEU A 5 -4.81 13.80 -1.27
C LEU A 5 -5.93 12.88 -1.76
N SER A 6 -5.85 12.45 -3.02
CA SER A 6 -6.77 11.44 -3.53
C SER A 6 -6.41 10.12 -2.84
N SER A 7 -7.35 9.58 -2.06
CA SER A 7 -7.19 8.29 -1.39
C SER A 7 -8.06 7.25 -2.09
N THR A 8 -7.43 6.13 -2.41
CA THR A 8 -8.05 4.90 -2.92
C THR A 8 -8.11 3.82 -1.85
N PHE A 9 -7.32 3.96 -0.78
CA PHE A 9 -7.32 3.12 0.40
C PHE A 9 -8.12 3.76 1.55
N PRO A 10 -8.71 2.97 2.48
CA PRO A 10 -9.45 3.53 3.62
C PRO A 10 -8.56 4.34 4.57
N ILE A 11 -9.08 5.49 5.00
CA ILE A 11 -8.44 6.40 5.95
C ILE A 11 -8.59 5.87 7.38
N GLU A 12 -7.51 5.91 8.16
CA GLU A 12 -7.51 5.45 9.56
C GLU A 12 -8.42 6.32 10.44
N ASN A 13 -8.87 5.78 11.57
CA ASN A 13 -9.67 6.49 12.59
C ASN A 13 -11.06 7.01 12.14
N GLN A 14 -11.56 6.60 10.96
CA GLN A 14 -12.92 6.93 10.48
C GLN A 14 -13.97 5.86 10.81
N ASN A 15 -13.84 5.18 11.96
CA ASN A 15 -14.68 4.03 12.34
C ASN A 15 -14.63 2.84 11.35
N ASN A 16 -13.59 2.79 10.50
CA ASN A 16 -13.32 1.70 9.57
C ASN A 16 -12.20 0.82 10.11
N LEU A 17 -12.44 -0.49 10.22
CA LEU A 17 -11.39 -1.45 10.54
C LEU A 17 -10.60 -1.79 9.27
N VAL A 18 -9.37 -1.30 9.18
CA VAL A 18 -8.45 -1.66 8.09
C VAL A 18 -7.81 -3.00 8.42
N THR A 19 -8.04 -4.01 7.57
CA THR A 19 -7.58 -5.38 7.78
C THR A 19 -6.74 -5.87 6.60
N MET A 20 -6.08 -7.03 6.72
CA MET A 20 -5.39 -7.66 5.59
C MET A 20 -6.33 -8.01 4.42
N ARG A 21 -7.62 -8.25 4.69
CA ARG A 21 -8.66 -8.36 3.65
C ARG A 21 -8.85 -7.04 2.89
N THR A 22 -8.74 -5.89 3.57
CA THR A 22 -8.77 -4.57 2.91
C THR A 22 -7.61 -4.42 1.95
N LEU A 23 -6.40 -4.84 2.35
CA LEU A 23 -5.23 -4.88 1.48
C LEU A 23 -5.47 -5.78 0.26
N LYS A 24 -5.95 -7.01 0.46
CA LYS A 24 -6.29 -7.93 -0.64
C LYS A 24 -7.27 -7.34 -1.64
N ASN A 25 -8.39 -6.81 -1.15
CA ASN A 25 -9.40 -6.18 -2.01
C ASN A 25 -8.83 -4.99 -2.80
N HIS A 26 -7.91 -4.23 -2.22
CA HIS A 26 -7.23 -3.14 -2.91
C HIS A 26 -6.32 -3.65 -4.02
N LEU A 27 -5.47 -4.66 -3.74
CA LEU A 27 -4.60 -5.29 -4.73
C LEU A 27 -5.44 -5.89 -5.88
N ASP A 28 -6.53 -6.60 -5.56
CA ASP A 28 -7.41 -7.21 -6.56
C ASP A 28 -8.06 -6.18 -7.49
N ARG A 29 -8.48 -5.02 -6.95
CA ARG A 29 -9.04 -3.90 -7.73
C ARG A 29 -8.02 -3.23 -8.63
N THR A 30 -6.75 -3.24 -8.24
CA THR A 30 -5.66 -2.52 -8.91
C THR A 30 -4.69 -3.43 -9.65
N LYS A 31 -4.97 -4.74 -9.73
CA LYS A 31 -4.10 -5.76 -10.36
C LYS A 31 -3.75 -5.52 -11.83
N SER A 32 -4.53 -4.71 -12.55
CA SER A 32 -4.25 -4.34 -13.94
C SER A 32 -3.25 -3.17 -14.06
N LEU A 33 -2.91 -2.52 -12.94
CA LEU A 33 -1.97 -1.42 -12.87
C LEU A 33 -0.56 -1.94 -12.55
N LEU A 34 0.45 -1.13 -12.85
CA LEU A 34 1.81 -1.36 -12.34
C LEU A 34 1.80 -1.32 -10.81
N PHE A 35 2.58 -2.19 -10.18
CA PHE A 35 2.62 -2.30 -8.72
C PHE A 35 2.92 -0.96 -8.01
N VAL A 36 3.84 -0.17 -8.57
CA VAL A 36 4.13 1.19 -8.04
C VAL A 36 2.89 2.11 -8.04
N LYS A 37 1.97 1.97 -9.01
CA LYS A 37 0.71 2.72 -9.04
C LYS A 37 -0.32 2.15 -8.07
N CYS A 38 -0.29 0.84 -7.84
CA CYS A 38 -1.13 0.18 -6.84
C CYS A 38 -0.80 0.67 -5.42
N ILE A 39 0.48 0.85 -5.10
CA ILE A 39 0.92 1.30 -3.77
C ILE A 39 1.05 2.82 -3.63
N ALA A 40 0.70 3.60 -4.65
CA ALA A 40 0.83 5.06 -4.66
C ALA A 40 -0.29 5.76 -3.87
N ASP A 41 -0.49 5.34 -2.63
CA ASP A 41 -1.52 5.83 -1.71
C ASP A 41 -0.91 5.98 -0.31
N PHE A 42 -1.08 7.15 0.31
CA PHE A 42 -0.49 7.44 1.61
C PHE A 42 -1.02 6.54 2.72
N HIS A 43 -2.33 6.27 2.74
CA HIS A 43 -2.96 5.45 3.77
C HIS A 43 -2.60 3.97 3.60
N LEU A 44 -2.42 3.53 2.36
CA LEU A 44 -1.84 2.21 2.10
C LEU A 44 -0.41 2.11 2.62
N LEU A 45 0.46 3.07 2.31
CA LEU A 45 1.84 3.07 2.80
C LEU A 45 1.90 3.15 4.33
N LEU A 46 1.04 3.95 4.97
CA LEU A 46 0.93 4.02 6.43
C LEU A 46 0.49 2.67 7.02
N PHE A 47 -0.51 2.02 6.43
CA PHE A 47 -0.92 0.67 6.83
C PHE A 47 0.23 -0.35 6.71
N LEU A 48 0.99 -0.31 5.62
CA LEU A 48 2.16 -1.17 5.43
C LEU A 48 3.27 -0.86 6.46
N ALA A 49 3.49 0.40 6.80
CA ALA A 49 4.45 0.80 7.83
C ALA A 49 4.10 0.22 9.21
N MET A 50 2.81 0.14 9.52
CA MET A 50 2.31 -0.41 10.78
C MET A 50 2.24 -1.94 10.79
N SER A 51 2.44 -2.58 9.63
CA SER A 51 2.37 -4.02 9.49
C SER A 51 3.70 -4.71 9.87
N ARG A 52 3.61 -5.93 10.39
CA ARG A 52 4.78 -6.68 10.82
C ARG A 52 5.62 -7.10 9.61
N GLY A 53 6.88 -6.65 9.56
CA GLY A 53 7.86 -7.04 8.53
C GLY A 53 8.17 -5.96 7.48
N LEU A 54 7.34 -4.93 7.33
CA LEU A 54 7.55 -3.84 6.35
C LEU A 54 7.84 -2.47 6.95
N GLY A 55 7.73 -2.33 8.28
CA GLY A 55 7.89 -1.03 8.94
C GLY A 55 9.22 -0.32 8.64
N SER A 56 10.33 -1.07 8.58
CA SER A 56 11.66 -0.54 8.23
C SER A 56 11.80 -0.16 6.75
N ASP A 57 11.03 -0.81 5.88
CA ASP A 57 11.18 -0.75 4.42
C ASP A 57 10.21 0.22 3.75
N VAL A 58 9.25 0.78 4.50
CA VAL A 58 8.25 1.69 3.94
C VAL A 58 8.88 2.94 3.31
N LEU A 59 10.03 3.39 3.80
CA LEU A 59 10.76 4.51 3.21
C LEU A 59 11.27 4.18 1.80
N ALA A 60 11.71 2.94 1.57
CA ALA A 60 12.12 2.47 0.24
C ALA A 60 10.91 2.36 -0.70
N LEU A 61 9.76 1.89 -0.20
CA LEU A 61 8.50 1.86 -0.95
C LEU A 61 8.03 3.27 -1.32
N ALA A 62 8.07 4.21 -0.37
CA ALA A 62 7.72 5.60 -0.59
C ALA A 62 8.67 6.28 -1.59
N ALA A 63 9.96 5.95 -1.54
CA ALA A 63 10.93 6.41 -2.54
C ALA A 63 10.53 5.92 -3.94
N CYS A 64 10.19 4.63 -4.10
CA CYS A 64 9.75 4.09 -5.38
C CYS A 64 8.50 4.80 -5.92
N VAL A 65 7.53 5.08 -5.06
CA VAL A 65 6.33 5.86 -5.42
C VAL A 65 6.68 7.27 -5.84
N SER A 66 7.56 7.95 -5.09
CA SER A 66 7.99 9.33 -5.35
C SER A 66 8.75 9.47 -6.67
N THR A 67 9.68 8.57 -6.94
CA THR A 67 10.48 8.53 -8.18
C THR A 67 9.76 7.85 -9.33
N LYS A 68 8.59 7.26 -9.09
CA LYS A 68 7.82 6.46 -10.05
C LYS A 68 8.63 5.29 -10.63
N THR A 69 9.51 4.71 -9.84
CA THR A 69 10.33 3.55 -10.23
C THR A 69 9.63 2.24 -9.91
N ALA A 70 10.09 1.16 -10.54
CA ALA A 70 9.58 -0.17 -10.22
C ALA A 70 9.85 -0.51 -8.75
N VAL A 71 8.85 -1.13 -8.11
CA VAL A 71 9.00 -1.68 -6.76
C VAL A 71 9.79 -2.98 -6.88
N PRO A 72 10.85 -3.21 -6.10
CA PRO A 72 11.59 -4.48 -6.13
C PRO A 72 10.68 -5.69 -5.92
N GLU A 73 10.87 -6.76 -6.69
CA GLU A 73 10.01 -7.95 -6.70
C GLU A 73 9.82 -8.55 -5.30
N GLY A 74 10.88 -8.59 -4.48
CA GLY A 74 10.80 -9.09 -3.11
C GLY A 74 9.76 -8.36 -2.25
N TYR A 75 9.61 -7.05 -2.42
CA TYR A 75 8.57 -6.30 -1.73
C TYR A 75 7.18 -6.55 -2.30
N GLN A 76 7.06 -6.72 -3.63
CA GLN A 76 5.79 -7.06 -4.26
C GLN A 76 5.25 -8.38 -3.69
N PHE A 77 6.09 -9.43 -3.71
CA PHE A 77 5.74 -10.74 -3.16
C PHE A 77 5.38 -10.70 -1.68
N LEU A 78 6.12 -9.92 -0.89
CA LEU A 78 5.86 -9.83 0.54
C LEU A 78 4.51 -9.16 0.82
N ILE A 79 4.20 -8.05 0.13
CA ILE A 79 2.90 -7.36 0.23
C ILE A 79 1.75 -8.28 -0.25
N GLU A 80 1.93 -9.00 -1.35
CA GLU A 80 0.95 -9.96 -1.85
C GLU A 80 0.75 -11.14 -0.89
N SER A 81 1.82 -11.65 -0.28
CA SER A 81 1.76 -12.72 0.71
C SER A 81 0.97 -12.29 1.94
N MET A 82 1.21 -11.07 2.44
CA MET A 82 0.45 -10.49 3.55
C MET A 82 -1.03 -10.40 3.22
N ALA A 83 -1.37 -9.95 2.01
CA ALA A 83 -2.75 -9.85 1.54
C ALA A 83 -3.44 -11.23 1.47
N ASN A 84 -2.69 -12.29 1.17
CA ASN A 84 -3.21 -13.65 1.03
C ASN A 84 -3.17 -14.48 2.32
N THR A 85 -2.73 -13.91 3.44
CA THR A 85 -2.74 -14.59 4.75
C THR A 85 -4.15 -14.58 5.42
N SER A 86 -5.18 -14.07 4.73
CA SER A 86 -6.56 -13.91 5.23
C SER A 86 -7.59 -14.81 4.57
#